data_AF-A0A7X1KW02-F1
#
_entry.id   AF-A0A7X1KW02-F1
#
_cell.length_a   1.000
_cell.length_b   1.000
_cell.length_c   1.000
_cell.angle_alpha   90.00
_cell.angle_beta   90.00
_cell.angle_gamma   90.00
#
_symmetry.space_group_name_H-M   'P 1'
#
loop_
_entity.id
_entity.type
_entity.pdbx_description
1 polymer ?
#
loop_
_entity_poly.entity_id
_entity_poly.type
_entity_poly.pdbx_seq_one_letter_code
_entity_poly.pdbx_strand_id
1 'polypeptide(L)'
;MTDFVRASGLANFSTFAASQGLNAEILLLQAGLPRDLEAHPDSLISYRKVLNLLDECELQSRNRLFALQYGLFQGLNVFGPLLYLIRNAKDVRAALVELGNY
;
A
#
# COMPACT_ATOMS: atom_id res chain seq x y z
N MET A 1 11.07 -6.59 15.56
CA MET A 1 10.84 -5.18 15.23
C MET A 1 9.36 -5.03 14.91
N THR A 2 8.65 -4.13 15.59
CA THR A 2 7.22 -3.90 15.37
C THR A 2 7.10 -2.73 14.40
N ASP A 3 7.28 -3.02 13.11
CA ASP A 3 7.25 -1.99 12.08
C ASP A 3 5.81 -1.78 11.63
N PHE A 4 5.44 -0.51 11.48
CA PHE A 4 4.12 -0.07 11.05
C PHE A 4 4.23 0.71 9.75
N VAL A 5 3.22 0.56 8.90
CA VAL A 5 3.03 1.40 7.72
C VAL A 5 1.63 1.99 7.75
N ARG A 6 1.41 3.06 6.98
CA ARG A 6 0.08 3.62 6.79
C ARG A 6 -0.74 2.76 5.84
N ALA A 7 -2.05 2.69 6.06
CA ALA A 7 -2.99 2.01 5.17
C ALA A 7 -2.98 2.61 3.75
N SER A 8 -2.58 3.87 3.56
CA SER A 8 -2.30 4.46 2.25
C SER A 8 -1.26 3.67 1.45
N GLY A 9 -0.36 2.94 2.12
CA GLY A 9 0.59 2.02 1.50
C GLY A 9 -0.08 0.83 0.79
N LEU A 10 -1.38 0.60 1.02
CA LEU A 10 -2.24 -0.37 0.32
C LEU A 10 -3.33 0.33 -0.51
N ALA A 11 -3.10 1.57 -0.97
CA ALA A 11 -4.05 2.29 -1.81
C ALA A 11 -4.42 1.47 -3.07
N ASN A 12 -5.72 1.47 -3.41
CA ASN A 12 -6.29 0.78 -4.58
C ASN A 12 -5.96 -0.73 -4.64
N PHE A 13 -5.68 -1.36 -3.49
CA PHE A 13 -5.44 -2.80 -3.41
C PHE A 13 -6.63 -3.59 -3.96
N SER A 14 -7.85 -3.19 -3.61
CA SER A 14 -9.07 -3.90 -4.03
C SER A 14 -9.20 -3.96 -5.54
N THR A 15 -8.93 -2.83 -6.20
CA THR A 15 -8.97 -2.71 -7.66
C THR A 15 -7.88 -3.56 -8.32
N PHE A 16 -6.65 -3.51 -7.80
CA PHE A 16 -5.55 -4.27 -8.39
C PHE A 16 -5.73 -5.78 -8.19
N ALA A 17 -6.12 -6.21 -6.99
CA ALA A 17 -6.39 -7.61 -6.68
C ALA A 17 -7.48 -8.19 -7.61
N ALA A 18 -8.57 -7.44 -7.82
CA ALA A 18 -9.62 -7.83 -8.76
C ALA A 18 -9.10 -8.00 -10.20
N SER A 19 -8.20 -7.12 -10.66
CA SER A 19 -7.57 -7.24 -11.99
C SER A 19 -6.73 -8.50 -12.16
N GLN A 20 -6.27 -9.10 -11.06
CA GLN A 20 -5.51 -10.36 -11.01
C GLN A 20 -6.42 -11.58 -10.73
N GLY A 21 -7.75 -11.40 -10.71
CA GLY A 21 -8.72 -12.45 -10.41
C GLY A 21 -8.82 -12.83 -8.93
N LEU A 22 -8.33 -11.97 -8.04
CA LEU A 22 -8.32 -12.21 -6.59
C LEU A 22 -9.47 -11.48 -5.88
N ASN A 23 -9.83 -11.97 -4.69
CA ASN A 23 -10.78 -11.31 -3.79
C ASN A 23 -10.02 -10.62 -2.65
N ALA A 24 -9.98 -9.29 -2.68
CA ALA A 24 -9.25 -8.48 -1.72
C ALA A 24 -9.74 -8.65 -0.27
N GLU A 25 -11.06 -8.71 -0.04
CA GLU A 25 -11.59 -8.88 1.32
C GLU A 25 -11.14 -10.19 1.96
N ILE A 26 -11.12 -11.28 1.19
CA ILE A 26 -10.67 -12.60 1.66
C ILE A 26 -9.17 -12.55 1.98
N LEU A 27 -8.37 -11.95 1.10
CA LEU A 27 -6.91 -11.84 1.28
C LEU A 27 -6.56 -10.97 2.50
N LEU A 28 -7.24 -9.84 2.68
CA LEU A 28 -7.07 -8.97 3.85
C LEU A 28 -7.44 -9.72 5.14
N LEU A 29 -8.56 -10.45 5.14
CA LEU A 29 -8.96 -11.27 6.29
C LEU A 29 -7.92 -12.34 6.62
N GLN A 30 -7.41 -13.05 5.61
CA GLN A 30 -6.37 -14.09 5.77
C GLN A 30 -5.06 -13.51 6.33
N ALA A 31 -4.68 -12.31 5.88
CA ALA A 31 -3.52 -11.59 6.39
C ALA A 31 -3.76 -10.95 7.78
N GLY A 32 -4.99 -11.02 8.31
CA GLY A 32 -5.38 -10.40 9.57
C GLY A 32 -5.38 -8.88 9.51
N LEU A 33 -5.64 -8.31 8.33
CA LEU A 33 -5.76 -6.89 8.06
C LEU A 33 -7.24 -6.45 8.04
N PRO A 34 -7.57 -5.20 8.43
CA PRO A 34 -8.91 -4.64 8.29
C PRO A 34 -9.38 -4.65 6.83
N ARG A 35 -10.68 -4.84 6.59
CA ARG A 35 -11.25 -4.85 5.23
C ARG A 35 -11.52 -3.45 4.67
N ASP A 36 -11.65 -2.48 5.57
CA ASP A 36 -11.95 -1.07 5.33
C ASP A 36 -10.69 -0.20 5.28
N LEU A 37 -9.52 -0.79 5.02
CA LEU A 37 -8.24 -0.08 4.98
C LEU A 37 -8.24 1.11 4.02
N GLU A 38 -8.86 0.94 2.85
CA GLU A 38 -8.95 1.99 1.83
C GLU A 38 -9.82 3.18 2.29
N ALA A 39 -10.74 2.97 3.24
CA ALA A 39 -11.54 4.04 3.84
C ALA A 39 -10.78 4.82 4.92
N HIS A 40 -9.68 4.27 5.45
CA HIS A 40 -8.93 4.83 6.55
C HIS A 40 -7.41 4.90 6.26
N PRO A 41 -6.98 5.67 5.24
CA PRO A 41 -5.60 5.67 4.73
C PRO A 41 -4.53 6.06 5.77
N ASP A 42 -4.89 6.83 6.80
CA ASP A 42 -3.96 7.28 7.84
C ASP A 42 -3.73 6.24 8.95
N SER A 43 -4.51 5.15 8.97
CA SER A 43 -4.42 4.10 9.98
C SER A 43 -3.08 3.39 9.92
N LEU A 44 -2.51 3.07 11.08
CA LEU A 44 -1.29 2.27 11.17
C LEU A 44 -1.63 0.79 11.11
N ILE A 45 -0.96 0.07 10.22
CA ILE A 45 -1.04 -1.39 10.08
C ILE A 45 0.33 -2.03 10.24
N SER A 46 0.33 -3.28 10.71
CA SER A 46 1.57 -4.03 10.87
C SER A 46 2.20 -4.29 9.51
N TYR A 47 3.44 -3.85 9.33
CA TYR A 47 4.20 -4.09 8.10
C TYR A 47 4.35 -5.59 7.80
N ARG A 48 4.55 -6.42 8.83
CA ARG A 48 4.61 -7.88 8.69
C ARG A 48 3.33 -8.47 8.08
N LYS A 49 2.15 -7.94 8.44
CA LYS A 49 0.88 -8.40 7.84
C LYS A 49 0.76 -7.97 6.38
N VAL A 50 1.32 -6.81 6.02
CA VAL A 50 1.40 -6.37 4.62
C VAL A 50 2.30 -7.30 3.80
N LEU A 51 3.46 -7.70 4.32
CA LEU A 51 4.31 -8.68 3.63
C LEU A 51 3.59 -10.00 3.41
N ASN A 52 2.96 -10.54 4.47
CA ASN A 52 2.16 -11.77 4.36
C ASN A 52 1.04 -11.64 3.32
N LEU A 53 0.37 -10.48 3.24
CA LEU A 53 -0.65 -10.23 2.22
C LEU A 53 -0.07 -10.34 0.81
N LEU A 54 1.09 -9.72 0.56
CA LEU A 54 1.72 -9.72 -0.76
C LEU A 54 2.22 -11.12 -1.16
N ASP A 55 2.75 -11.88 -0.21
CA ASP A 55 3.17 -13.28 -0.43
C ASP A 55 1.96 -14.16 -0.83
N GLU A 56 0.83 -14.02 -0.12
CA GLU A 56 -0.41 -14.73 -0.46
C GLU A 56 -0.95 -14.32 -1.84
N CYS A 57 -0.86 -13.04 -2.18
CA CYS A 57 -1.28 -12.56 -3.50
C CYS A 57 -0.43 -13.17 -4.61
N GLU A 58 0.90 -13.23 -4.45
CA GLU A 58 1.80 -13.88 -5.40
C GLU A 58 1.44 -15.36 -5.60
N LEU A 59 1.20 -16.08 -4.51
CA LEU A 59 0.83 -17.49 -4.55
C LEU A 59 -0.52 -17.72 -5.25
N GLN A 60 -1.56 -16.98 -4.87
CA GLN A 60 -2.91 -17.18 -5.39
C GLN A 60 -3.07 -16.71 -6.84
N SER A 61 -2.41 -15.62 -7.23
CA SER A 61 -2.42 -15.14 -8.63
C SER A 61 -1.45 -15.89 -9.54
N ARG A 62 -0.54 -16.70 -8.97
CA ARG A 62 0.59 -17.32 -9.68
C ARG A 62 1.47 -16.29 -10.41
N ASN A 63 1.56 -15.09 -9.87
CA ASN A 63 2.28 -13.97 -10.45
C ASN A 63 3.42 -13.55 -9.52
N ARG A 64 4.65 -14.00 -9.82
CA ARG A 64 5.86 -13.63 -9.06
C ARG A 64 6.21 -12.15 -9.09
N LEU A 65 5.58 -11.38 -9.97
CA LEU A 65 5.76 -9.94 -10.09
C LEU A 65 4.59 -9.17 -9.46
N PHE A 66 3.71 -9.83 -8.71
CA PHE A 66 2.50 -9.22 -8.17
C PHE A 66 2.82 -7.94 -7.39
N ALA A 67 3.71 -8.01 -6.40
CA ALA A 67 4.04 -6.85 -5.56
C ALA A 67 4.68 -5.70 -6.36
N LEU A 68 5.50 -6.02 -7.37
CA LEU A 68 6.13 -5.02 -8.24
C LEU A 68 5.09 -4.34 -9.13
N GLN A 69 4.23 -5.12 -9.78
CA GLN A 69 3.16 -4.60 -10.63
C GLN A 69 2.14 -3.81 -9.81
N TYR A 70 1.88 -4.25 -8.59
CA TYR A 70 1.04 -3.52 -7.65
C TYR A 70 1.65 -2.16 -7.30
N GLY A 71 2.93 -2.11 -6.93
CA GLY A 71 3.62 -0.84 -6.66
C GLY A 71 3.60 0.12 -7.86
N LEU A 72 3.77 -0.40 -9.08
CA LEU A 72 3.62 0.39 -10.30
C LEU A 72 2.20 0.91 -10.50
N PHE A 73 1.18 0.09 -10.20
CA PHE A 73 -0.23 0.48 -10.27
C PHE A 73 -0.62 1.52 -9.22
N GLN A 74 -0.10 1.41 -8.00
CA GLN A 74 -0.30 2.39 -6.93
C GLN A 74 0.21 3.78 -7.33
N GLY A 75 1.34 3.83 -8.04
CA GLY A 75 1.98 5.08 -8.44
C GLY A 75 2.20 5.99 -7.24
N LEU A 76 1.77 7.24 -7.35
CA LEU A 76 1.93 8.23 -6.28
C LEU A 76 0.88 8.12 -5.17
N ASN A 77 -0.17 7.30 -5.34
CA ASN A 77 -1.24 7.17 -4.34
C ASN A 77 -0.75 6.53 -3.04
N VAL A 78 0.37 5.80 -3.08
CA VAL A 78 1.04 5.22 -1.90
C VAL A 78 1.39 6.29 -0.85
N PHE A 79 1.68 7.51 -1.30
CA PHE A 79 2.03 8.63 -0.44
C PHE A 79 0.80 9.25 0.25
N GLY A 80 -0.42 8.95 -0.18
CA GLY A 80 -1.64 9.47 0.45
C GLY A 80 -1.57 11.00 0.68
N PRO A 81 -1.81 11.50 1.91
CA PRO A 81 -1.71 12.92 2.22
C PRO A 81 -0.32 13.55 2.01
N LEU A 82 0.77 12.79 2.13
CA LEU A 82 2.13 13.30 1.86
C LEU A 82 2.28 13.80 0.42
N LEU A 83 1.54 13.22 -0.52
CA LEU A 83 1.60 13.64 -1.92
C LEU A 83 1.26 15.12 -2.06
N TYR A 84 0.35 15.65 -1.24
CA TYR A 84 0.03 17.08 -1.24
C TYR A 84 1.24 17.92 -0.81
N LEU A 85 1.94 17.53 0.25
CA LEU A 85 3.13 18.24 0.73
C LEU A 85 4.25 18.22 -0.31
N ILE A 86 4.51 17.05 -0.91
CA ILE A 86 5.51 16.87 -1.97
C ILE A 86 5.17 17.73 -3.20
N ARG A 87 3.90 17.76 -3.63
CA ARG A 87 3.48 18.52 -4.82
C ARG A 87 3.53 20.04 -4.63
N ASN A 88 3.40 20.52 -3.39
CA ASN A 88 3.43 21.95 -3.07
C ASN A 88 4.81 22.42 -2.56
N ALA A 89 5.79 21.52 -2.50
CA ALA A 89 7.15 21.88 -2.15
C ALA A 89 7.71 22.89 -3.17
N LYS A 90 8.41 23.91 -2.65
CA LYS A 90 8.99 24.98 -3.48
C LYS A 90 10.00 24.45 -4.50
N ASP A 91 10.74 23.42 -4.12
CA ASP A 91 11.75 22.78 -4.94
C ASP A 91 11.93 21.31 -4.54
N VAL A 92 12.73 20.57 -5.33
CA VAL A 92 12.98 19.14 -5.12
C VAL A 92 13.64 18.87 -3.77
N ARG A 93 14.50 19.76 -3.28
CA ARG A 93 15.13 19.59 -1.96
C ARG A 93 14.07 19.63 -0.87
N ALA A 94 13.18 20.61 -0.90
CA ALA A 94 12.07 20.71 0.04
C ALA A 94 11.19 19.45 -0.01
N ALA A 95 10.85 18.96 -1.21
CA ALA A 95 10.07 17.73 -1.36
C ALA A 95 10.74 16.50 -0.71
N LEU A 96 12.06 16.34 -0.89
CA LEU A 96 12.81 15.23 -0.30
C LEU A 96 12.96 15.34 1.22
N VAL A 97 13.09 16.57 1.74
CA VAL A 97 13.13 16.82 3.19
C VAL A 97 11.78 16.48 3.83
N GLU A 98 10.66 16.91 3.23
CA GLU A 98 9.33 16.55 3.70
C GLU A 98 9.09 15.03 3.68
N LEU A 99 9.58 14.35 2.64
CA LEU A 99 9.50 12.88 2.55
C LEU A 99 10.32 12.17 3.63
N GLY A 100 11.51 12.69 3.97
CA GLY A 100 12.40 12.07 4.96
C GLY A 100 12.00 12.28 6.42
N ASN A 101 11.11 13.23 6.70
CA ASN A 101 10.66 13.57 8.05
C ASN A 101 9.37 12.84 8.47
N TYR A 102 8.84 11.96 7.61
CA TYR A 102 7.53 11.32 7.76
C TYR A 102 7.65 9.80 7.77
#